data_AF-A0A8N7UV68-F1
#
_entry.id   AF-A0A8N7UV68-F1
#
_cell.length_a   1.000
_cell.length_b   1.000
_cell.length_c   1.000
_cell.angle_alpha   90.00
_cell.angle_beta   90.00
_cell.angle_gamma   90.00
#
_symmetry.space_group_name_H-M   'P 1'
#
loop_
_entity.id
_entity.type
_entity.pdbx_description
1 polymer ?
#
loop_
_entity_poly.entity_id
_entity_poly.type
_entity_poly.pdbx_seq_one_letter_code
_entity_poly.pdbx_strand_id
1 'polypeptide(L)'
;MNTKVFATLVVVVTSTLFSLSTQSCITQWFDNDDPTGQGDYELLSDLLTAYSGEICPNPVGIEVRTVSGILASQTGNIFQVNNPSSGFACVNANQAGGVCADYKVRFTCPEAWCASCRTPWFDRDNPGGLGDYETLPLTLSTYPLQVCAQPIAIEVETISGTPTLPTGNNFQEYDPKLGFSCVNAQQNGGCQDYKVRFTCPVIFCQPQCVTRWFDSDNPNTNGSDSELLSVLQSANAGYICSNPLGIEAQTISGQPASQTGNVFQSYNPTVGFSCVNANQASGMCADYKVRFTCPEQWCSSCRTPWFDRDDSSGLGDYETLPLIQIAYPLQVCAQPIAIEVTTLSGTPALPTSFPDYDALLGFKCVNGACQDYRVRFTCPKTFCGGQCVTRWFDSDDPTTKGGDSELLTNLLSAYSGSICPNPLGIEAQTVSGQSASQTGNVFQVYDPTNGFSCLNANQGGAICADYKVRFTCPEEWCSKCMTPWFDRDNPGGMGDYEPLSLTPTAFPQQVCAQPIAIEVSTITGTPVLPTGNHFQTFDPLLGFECVNDFQNGWTCLDYKVRYKCFCKIVGPTIESRPFELTNLTDFLNVG
;
A
#
# COMPACT_ATOMS: atom_id res chain seq x y z
N MET A 1 -29.97 83.16 -15.66
CA MET A 1 -30.76 82.50 -14.59
C MET A 1 -29.89 81.38 -14.03
N ASN A 2 -29.50 81.49 -12.76
CA ASN A 2 -28.75 80.45 -12.04
C ASN A 2 -29.74 79.39 -11.57
N THR A 3 -29.64 78.18 -12.09
CA THR A 3 -30.43 77.04 -11.60
C THR A 3 -29.49 76.01 -11.00
N LYS A 4 -29.55 75.89 -9.67
CA LYS A 4 -28.81 74.91 -8.87
C LYS A 4 -29.32 73.50 -9.20
N VAL A 5 -28.42 72.61 -9.60
CA VAL A 5 -28.72 71.19 -9.82
C VAL A 5 -28.37 70.44 -8.53
N PHE A 6 -29.39 69.82 -7.92
CA PHE A 6 -29.25 68.95 -6.75
C PHE A 6 -28.70 67.58 -7.21
N ALA A 7 -27.57 67.19 -6.64
CA ALA A 7 -26.97 65.87 -6.84
C ALA A 7 -27.80 64.80 -6.11
N THR A 8 -28.33 63.83 -6.86
CA THR A 8 -28.97 62.64 -6.30
C THR A 8 -27.95 61.51 -6.30
N LEU A 9 -27.63 60.99 -5.12
CA LEU A 9 -26.70 59.89 -4.90
C LEU A 9 -27.32 58.59 -5.46
N VAL A 10 -26.78 58.06 -6.56
CA VAL A 10 -27.12 56.71 -7.05
C VAL A 10 -26.02 55.76 -6.57
N VAL A 11 -26.38 54.85 -5.68
CA VAL A 11 -25.50 53.76 -5.24
C VAL A 11 -25.42 52.76 -6.39
N VAL A 12 -24.30 52.77 -7.09
CA VAL A 12 -23.99 51.78 -8.13
C VAL A 12 -23.57 50.50 -7.41
N VAL A 13 -24.48 49.54 -7.31
CA VAL A 13 -24.14 48.16 -6.95
C VAL A 13 -23.40 47.59 -8.16
N THR A 14 -22.08 47.60 -8.12
CA THR A 14 -21.25 46.90 -9.09
C THR A 14 -21.46 45.41 -8.88
N SER A 15 -22.32 44.82 -9.69
CA SER A 15 -22.39 43.38 -9.89
C SER A 15 -21.05 42.92 -10.49
N THR A 16 -20.08 42.62 -9.64
CA THR A 16 -19.01 41.70 -9.99
C THR A 16 -19.70 40.38 -10.30
N LEU A 17 -19.86 40.10 -11.60
CA LEU A 17 -20.08 38.77 -12.11
C LEU A 17 -18.92 37.91 -11.60
N PHE A 18 -19.11 37.29 -10.45
CA PHE A 18 -18.40 36.06 -10.13
C PHE A 18 -18.82 35.08 -11.21
N SER A 19 -18.05 35.01 -12.29
CA SER A 19 -17.99 33.82 -13.13
C SER A 19 -17.45 32.72 -12.24
N LEU A 20 -18.33 32.13 -11.44
CA LEU A 20 -18.12 30.80 -10.89
C LEU A 20 -18.04 29.90 -12.11
N SER A 21 -16.84 29.72 -12.67
CA SER A 21 -16.54 28.51 -13.41
C SER A 21 -16.73 27.40 -12.39
N THR A 22 -17.94 26.87 -12.29
CA THR A 22 -18.25 25.76 -11.39
C THR A 22 -17.48 24.57 -11.93
N GLN A 23 -16.29 24.36 -11.38
CA GLN A 23 -15.46 23.21 -11.70
C GLN A 23 -16.32 21.97 -11.45
N SER A 24 -16.37 21.10 -12.44
CA SER A 24 -17.30 19.98 -12.53
C SER A 24 -16.66 18.93 -13.42
N CYS A 25 -17.07 17.69 -13.20
CA CYS A 25 -16.58 16.53 -13.94
C CYS A 25 -17.74 15.85 -14.66
N ILE A 26 -17.41 15.17 -15.75
CA ILE A 26 -18.37 14.47 -16.60
C ILE A 26 -18.18 12.98 -16.40
N THR A 27 -19.27 12.27 -16.11
CA THR A 27 -19.25 10.80 -15.98
C THR A 27 -19.07 10.13 -17.34
N GLN A 28 -18.85 8.81 -17.33
CA GLN A 28 -19.05 7.97 -18.52
C GLN A 28 -20.51 7.99 -18.99
N TRP A 29 -20.76 7.38 -20.14
CA TRP A 29 -22.12 7.08 -20.62
C TRP A 29 -22.72 5.86 -19.91
N PHE A 30 -24.00 5.94 -19.57
CA PHE A 30 -24.81 4.86 -19.00
C PHE A 30 -26.02 4.59 -19.91
N ASP A 31 -26.36 3.32 -20.02
CA ASP A 31 -27.39 2.74 -20.87
C ASP A 31 -27.87 1.48 -20.12
N ASN A 32 -29.02 1.59 -19.48
CA ASN A 32 -29.54 0.61 -18.53
C ASN A 32 -30.88 0.01 -18.99
N ASP A 33 -31.61 0.67 -19.89
CA ASP A 33 -32.89 0.20 -20.42
C ASP A 33 -32.97 0.34 -21.95
N ASP A 34 -33.21 -0.77 -22.64
CA ASP A 34 -33.47 -0.75 -24.09
C ASP A 34 -34.88 -0.19 -24.38
N PRO A 35 -35.16 0.43 -25.54
CA PRO A 35 -36.48 0.99 -25.90
C PRO A 35 -37.61 -0.04 -26.09
N THR A 36 -37.37 -1.30 -25.72
CA THR A 36 -38.35 -2.39 -25.81
C THR A 36 -39.47 -2.21 -24.79
N GLY A 37 -40.65 -2.77 -25.07
CA GLY A 37 -41.78 -2.64 -24.15
C GLY A 37 -42.35 -1.21 -24.11
N GLN A 38 -42.24 -0.53 -22.96
CA GLN A 38 -42.95 0.73 -22.70
C GLN A 38 -42.22 1.99 -23.18
N GLY A 39 -40.94 1.90 -23.47
CA GLY A 39 -40.08 3.04 -23.75
C GLY A 39 -38.66 2.73 -23.32
N ASP A 40 -37.86 3.78 -23.21
CA ASP A 40 -36.48 3.76 -22.76
C ASP A 40 -36.37 4.66 -21.52
N TYR A 41 -35.87 4.11 -20.42
CA TYR A 41 -35.86 4.72 -19.10
C TYR A 41 -34.46 4.73 -18.46
N GLU A 42 -33.72 5.79 -18.73
CA GLU A 42 -32.46 6.12 -18.06
C GLU A 42 -32.65 6.98 -16.80
N LEU A 43 -33.44 6.47 -15.84
CA LEU A 43 -33.78 7.19 -14.60
C LEU A 43 -32.61 7.21 -13.61
N LEU A 44 -32.35 8.38 -13.02
CA LEU A 44 -31.21 8.57 -12.10
C LEU A 44 -31.27 7.62 -10.89
N SER A 45 -32.47 7.36 -10.33
CA SER A 45 -32.62 6.46 -9.17
C SER A 45 -32.19 5.03 -9.48
N ASP A 46 -32.49 4.55 -10.69
CA ASP A 46 -32.21 3.19 -11.11
C ASP A 46 -30.72 3.06 -11.45
N LEU A 47 -30.18 4.07 -12.14
CA LEU A 47 -28.76 4.19 -12.43
C LEU A 47 -27.89 4.27 -11.16
N LEU A 48 -28.29 5.03 -10.14
CA LEU A 48 -27.57 5.08 -8.86
C LEU A 48 -27.55 3.72 -8.14
N THR A 49 -28.58 2.90 -8.37
CA THR A 49 -28.66 1.54 -7.81
C THR A 49 -27.79 0.56 -8.60
N ALA A 50 -27.81 0.64 -9.94
CA ALA A 50 -27.05 -0.23 -10.82
C ALA A 50 -25.53 0.08 -10.82
N TYR A 51 -25.16 1.36 -10.77
CA TYR A 51 -23.79 1.87 -10.88
C TYR A 51 -23.36 2.62 -9.61
N SER A 52 -23.48 1.95 -8.47
CA SER A 52 -23.22 2.52 -7.15
C SER A 52 -21.83 3.17 -7.05
N GLY A 53 -21.81 4.48 -6.83
CA GLY A 53 -20.58 5.27 -6.66
C GLY A 53 -19.94 5.79 -7.95
N GLU A 54 -20.46 5.42 -9.12
CA GLU A 54 -19.98 5.92 -10.42
C GLU A 54 -20.70 7.21 -10.87
N ILE A 55 -21.84 7.52 -10.23
CA ILE A 55 -22.66 8.71 -10.49
C ILE A 55 -22.81 9.49 -9.19
N CYS A 56 -22.68 10.82 -9.25
CA CYS A 56 -22.96 11.69 -8.11
C CYS A 56 -24.44 11.66 -7.73
N PRO A 57 -24.80 11.67 -6.43
CA PRO A 57 -26.21 11.62 -6.01
C PRO A 57 -27.06 12.83 -6.42
N ASN A 58 -26.43 13.98 -6.68
CA ASN A 58 -27.10 15.23 -7.04
C ASN A 58 -26.38 15.86 -8.26
N PRO A 59 -26.57 15.31 -9.47
CA PRO A 59 -25.97 15.88 -10.68
C PRO A 59 -26.55 17.27 -10.99
N VAL A 60 -25.74 18.11 -11.63
CA VAL A 60 -26.10 19.49 -12.00
C VAL A 60 -26.35 19.65 -13.50
N GLY A 61 -26.02 18.64 -14.29
CA GLY A 61 -26.24 18.60 -15.74
C GLY A 61 -26.46 17.16 -16.22
N ILE A 62 -27.11 17.03 -17.36
CA ILE A 62 -27.35 15.77 -18.06
C ILE A 62 -27.15 15.97 -19.55
N GLU A 63 -26.46 15.04 -20.19
CA GLU A 63 -26.39 14.93 -21.64
C GLU A 63 -27.05 13.63 -22.08
N VAL A 64 -27.81 13.70 -23.18
CA VAL A 64 -28.55 12.55 -23.70
C VAL A 64 -28.29 12.41 -25.20
N ARG A 65 -27.90 11.21 -25.60
CA ARG A 65 -27.70 10.84 -27.00
C ARG A 65 -28.33 9.49 -27.26
N THR A 66 -28.65 9.21 -28.52
CA THR A 66 -28.91 7.82 -28.90
C THR A 66 -27.64 6.99 -28.70
N VAL A 67 -27.77 5.67 -28.55
CA VAL A 67 -26.62 4.76 -28.50
C VAL A 67 -25.71 4.94 -29.73
N SER A 68 -26.32 5.24 -30.89
CA SER A 68 -25.64 5.59 -32.15
C SER A 68 -25.03 7.00 -32.23
N GLY A 69 -25.18 7.83 -31.19
CA GLY A 69 -24.49 9.11 -31.04
C GLY A 69 -25.26 10.37 -31.47
N ILE A 70 -26.53 10.26 -31.89
CA ILE A 70 -27.37 11.39 -32.30
C ILE A 70 -27.83 12.15 -31.05
N LEU A 71 -27.77 13.49 -31.05
CA LEU A 71 -28.28 14.29 -29.94
C LEU A 71 -29.79 14.05 -29.76
N ALA A 72 -30.24 13.91 -28.51
CA ALA A 72 -31.66 13.67 -28.23
C ALA A 72 -32.57 14.75 -28.87
N SER A 73 -32.14 16.02 -28.88
CA SER A 73 -32.87 17.12 -29.52
C SER A 73 -33.03 17.01 -31.04
N GLN A 74 -32.25 16.15 -31.71
CA GLN A 74 -32.30 15.93 -33.16
C GLN A 74 -33.13 14.69 -33.56
N THR A 75 -33.56 13.88 -32.58
CA THR A 75 -34.33 12.66 -32.84
C THR A 75 -35.80 12.92 -33.19
N GLY A 76 -36.36 14.04 -32.71
CA GLY A 76 -37.78 14.35 -32.82
C GLY A 76 -38.68 13.58 -31.85
N ASN A 77 -38.11 12.76 -30.96
CA ASN A 77 -38.87 12.11 -29.89
C ASN A 77 -39.31 13.11 -28.80
N ILE A 78 -40.41 12.79 -28.12
CA ILE A 78 -40.97 13.55 -27.00
C ILE A 78 -40.53 12.89 -25.68
N PHE A 79 -39.86 13.64 -24.82
CA PHE A 79 -39.31 13.13 -23.57
C PHE A 79 -40.24 13.44 -22.39
N GLN A 80 -40.58 12.40 -21.63
CA GLN A 80 -41.36 12.54 -20.39
C GLN A 80 -40.47 13.11 -19.27
N VAL A 81 -39.20 12.71 -19.24
CA VAL A 81 -38.20 13.20 -18.30
C VAL A 81 -36.93 13.54 -19.08
N ASN A 82 -36.36 14.72 -18.82
CA ASN A 82 -35.05 15.13 -19.31
C ASN A 82 -34.51 16.24 -18.39
N ASN A 83 -34.01 15.84 -17.22
CA ASN A 83 -33.41 16.76 -16.25
C ASN A 83 -32.44 16.00 -15.34
N PRO A 84 -31.37 16.66 -14.84
CA PRO A 84 -30.33 15.96 -14.10
C PRO A 84 -30.86 15.28 -12.83
N SER A 85 -31.76 15.90 -12.07
CA SER A 85 -32.23 15.34 -10.79
C SER A 85 -33.14 14.12 -10.93
N SER A 86 -33.62 13.82 -12.14
CA SER A 86 -34.52 12.68 -12.41
C SER A 86 -33.94 11.69 -13.42
N GLY A 87 -33.01 12.10 -14.28
CA GLY A 87 -32.49 11.32 -15.40
C GLY A 87 -33.22 11.62 -16.71
N PHE A 88 -33.49 10.58 -17.49
CA PHE A 88 -34.15 10.65 -18.79
C PHE A 88 -35.21 9.55 -18.93
N ALA A 89 -36.29 9.85 -19.65
CA ALA A 89 -37.29 8.86 -20.02
C ALA A 89 -38.00 9.24 -21.32
N CYS A 90 -37.98 8.32 -22.28
CA CYS A 90 -38.79 8.36 -23.48
C CYS A 90 -39.86 7.26 -23.39
N VAL A 91 -41.13 7.61 -23.58
CA VAL A 91 -42.24 6.64 -23.52
C VAL A 91 -42.80 6.38 -24.90
N ASN A 92 -42.86 5.10 -25.32
CA ASN A 92 -43.30 4.67 -26.65
C ASN A 92 -44.70 5.20 -27.00
N ALA A 93 -45.63 5.16 -26.04
CA ALA A 93 -47.01 5.63 -26.20
C ALA A 93 -47.13 7.14 -26.51
N ASN A 94 -46.10 7.94 -26.17
CA ASN A 94 -46.08 9.38 -26.40
C ASN A 94 -45.46 9.76 -27.77
N GLN A 95 -44.90 8.79 -28.50
CA GLN A 95 -44.22 9.05 -29.77
C GLN A 95 -45.20 8.94 -30.95
N ALA A 96 -45.10 9.87 -31.92
CA ALA A 96 -45.95 9.84 -33.12
C ALA A 96 -45.78 8.55 -33.96
N GLY A 97 -44.59 7.95 -33.93
CA GLY A 97 -44.29 6.65 -34.55
C GLY A 97 -44.48 5.44 -33.64
N GLY A 98 -44.84 5.66 -32.37
CA GLY A 98 -45.01 4.60 -31.36
C GLY A 98 -43.72 3.98 -30.83
N VAL A 99 -42.54 4.51 -31.18
CA VAL A 99 -41.24 3.96 -30.75
C VAL A 99 -40.28 5.08 -30.37
N CYS A 100 -39.63 4.92 -29.22
CA CYS A 100 -38.46 5.67 -28.81
C CYS A 100 -37.22 5.17 -29.56
N ALA A 101 -36.26 6.06 -29.77
CA ALA A 101 -34.89 5.62 -30.02
C ALA A 101 -34.29 5.04 -28.74
N ASP A 102 -33.16 4.35 -28.92
CA ASP A 102 -32.32 3.80 -27.86
C ASP A 102 -31.31 4.84 -27.40
N TYR A 103 -31.30 5.20 -26.12
CA TYR A 103 -30.61 6.33 -25.53
C TYR A 103 -29.63 5.93 -24.44
N LYS A 104 -28.61 6.77 -24.30
CA LYS A 104 -27.65 6.73 -23.21
C LYS A 104 -27.49 8.12 -22.60
N VAL A 105 -27.22 8.15 -21.30
CA VAL A 105 -27.08 9.39 -20.53
C VAL A 105 -25.70 9.50 -19.89
N ARG A 106 -25.26 10.73 -19.64
CA ARG A 106 -24.15 11.02 -18.73
C ARG A 106 -24.43 12.28 -17.94
N PHE A 107 -23.78 12.41 -16.80
CA PHE A 107 -24.07 13.47 -15.85
C PHE A 107 -22.89 14.40 -15.65
N THR A 108 -23.20 15.69 -15.43
CA THR A 108 -22.25 16.66 -14.90
C THR A 108 -22.37 16.66 -13.38
N CYS A 109 -21.27 16.36 -12.70
CA CYS A 109 -21.21 16.24 -11.26
C CYS A 109 -20.59 17.48 -10.60
N PRO A 110 -21.05 17.85 -9.39
CA PRO A 110 -20.54 19.02 -8.69
C PRO A 110 -19.12 18.80 -8.18
N GLU A 111 -18.36 19.89 -8.07
CA GLU A 111 -16.97 19.94 -7.60
C GLU A 111 -16.68 19.05 -6.38
N ALA A 112 -17.54 19.10 -5.36
CA ALA A 112 -17.34 18.34 -4.12
C ALA A 112 -17.30 16.82 -4.34
N TRP A 113 -18.05 16.29 -5.32
CA TRP A 113 -18.02 14.87 -5.66
C TRP A 113 -16.80 14.53 -6.50
N CYS A 114 -16.49 15.36 -7.50
CA CYS A 114 -15.31 15.20 -8.36
C CYS A 114 -14.00 15.23 -7.55
N ALA A 115 -13.93 16.07 -6.52
CA ALA A 115 -12.76 16.22 -5.66
C ALA A 115 -12.54 15.04 -4.68
N SER A 116 -13.49 14.11 -4.55
CA SER A 116 -13.42 13.02 -3.55
C SER A 116 -12.23 12.08 -3.73
N CYS A 117 -11.87 11.77 -4.98
CA CYS A 117 -10.66 11.04 -5.35
C CYS A 117 -10.19 11.46 -6.74
N ARG A 118 -9.65 12.67 -6.77
CA ARG A 118 -9.23 13.35 -8.00
C ARG A 118 -7.75 13.16 -8.26
N THR A 119 -7.38 12.88 -9.50
CA THR A 119 -5.98 12.83 -9.93
C THR A 119 -5.39 14.23 -10.14
N PRO A 120 -4.05 14.37 -10.20
CA PRO A 120 -3.42 15.54 -10.80
C PRO A 120 -3.89 15.78 -12.24
N TRP A 121 -3.54 16.96 -12.77
CA TRP A 121 -3.64 17.23 -14.20
C TRP A 121 -2.51 16.51 -14.96
N PHE A 122 -2.87 15.91 -16.09
CA PHE A 122 -1.97 15.27 -17.04
C PHE A 122 -2.02 16.00 -18.37
N ASP A 123 -0.84 16.27 -18.91
CA ASP A 123 -0.57 16.92 -20.20
C ASP A 123 0.58 16.10 -20.81
N ARG A 124 0.20 15.11 -21.61
CA ARG A 124 1.09 14.09 -22.17
C ARG A 124 1.42 14.37 -23.64
N ASP A 125 0.52 15.01 -24.37
CA ASP A 125 0.61 15.29 -25.78
C ASP A 125 0.40 16.79 -26.03
N ASN A 126 1.05 17.30 -27.07
CA ASN A 126 0.85 18.69 -27.50
C ASN A 126 0.03 18.66 -28.80
N PRO A 127 -0.73 19.72 -29.15
CA PRO A 127 -1.68 19.74 -30.29
C PRO A 127 -1.03 19.68 -31.69
N GLY A 128 0.26 19.40 -31.78
CA GLY A 128 1.00 19.29 -33.03
C GLY A 128 0.55 18.11 -33.90
N GLY A 129 0.82 18.17 -35.20
CA GLY A 129 0.52 17.07 -36.11
C GLY A 129 -0.98 16.77 -36.22
N LEU A 130 -1.41 15.62 -35.71
CA LEU A 130 -2.78 15.10 -35.87
C LEU A 130 -3.81 15.75 -34.93
N GLY A 131 -3.36 16.39 -33.86
CA GLY A 131 -4.23 16.91 -32.80
C GLY A 131 -3.60 16.71 -31.44
N ASP A 132 -4.42 16.75 -30.41
CA ASP A 132 -4.02 16.59 -29.02
C ASP A 132 -4.71 15.34 -28.43
N TYR A 133 -3.92 14.39 -27.91
CA TYR A 133 -4.37 13.06 -27.50
C TYR A 133 -4.00 12.73 -26.06
N GLU A 134 -4.81 13.20 -25.13
CA GLU A 134 -4.77 12.86 -23.70
C GLU A 134 -5.52 11.56 -23.34
N THR A 135 -5.14 10.46 -23.99
CA THR A 135 -5.83 9.16 -23.85
C THR A 135 -5.39 8.40 -22.59
N LEU A 136 -6.36 7.78 -21.91
CA LEU A 136 -6.15 7.08 -20.64
C LEU A 136 -5.09 5.95 -20.73
N PRO A 137 -5.06 5.07 -21.76
CA PRO A 137 -4.05 4.00 -21.83
C PRO A 137 -2.61 4.52 -21.83
N LEU A 138 -2.38 5.65 -22.51
CA LEU A 138 -1.06 6.28 -22.56
C LEU A 138 -0.76 7.02 -21.25
N THR A 139 -1.74 7.73 -20.68
CA THR A 139 -1.61 8.36 -19.36
C THR A 139 -1.24 7.34 -18.27
N LEU A 140 -1.87 6.16 -18.25
CA LEU A 140 -1.55 5.06 -17.31
C LEU A 140 -0.09 4.61 -17.43
N SER A 141 0.43 4.50 -18.65
CA SER A 141 1.82 4.07 -18.88
C SER A 141 2.85 5.16 -18.58
N THR A 142 2.50 6.44 -18.79
CA THR A 142 3.38 7.58 -18.56
C THR A 142 3.42 8.00 -17.08
N TYR A 143 2.26 7.96 -16.42
CA TYR A 143 2.08 8.36 -15.01
C TYR A 143 1.51 7.19 -14.19
N PRO A 144 2.23 6.06 -14.09
CA PRO A 144 1.74 4.89 -13.39
C PRO A 144 1.44 5.20 -11.92
N LEU A 145 0.46 4.50 -11.36
CA LEU A 145 -0.05 4.66 -9.98
C LEU A 145 -0.66 6.03 -9.65
N GLN A 146 -0.64 7.01 -10.57
CA GLN A 146 -1.25 8.34 -10.38
C GLN A 146 -2.68 8.45 -10.89
N VAL A 147 -3.08 7.51 -11.76
CA VAL A 147 -4.43 7.40 -12.32
C VAL A 147 -4.91 5.95 -12.22
N CYS A 148 -6.18 5.78 -11.88
CA CYS A 148 -6.81 4.47 -11.83
C CYS A 148 -7.08 3.92 -13.23
N ALA A 149 -7.12 2.60 -13.36
CA ALA A 149 -7.40 1.95 -14.65
C ALA A 149 -8.86 2.06 -15.11
N GLN A 150 -9.78 2.41 -14.20
CA GLN A 150 -11.20 2.61 -14.47
C GLN A 150 -11.69 3.91 -13.80
N PRO A 151 -11.36 5.07 -14.37
CA PRO A 151 -11.92 6.34 -13.94
C PRO A 151 -13.45 6.36 -14.07
N ILE A 152 -14.09 7.11 -13.18
CA ILE A 152 -15.56 7.27 -13.16
C ILE A 152 -16.01 8.62 -13.71
N ALA A 153 -15.13 9.63 -13.71
CA ALA A 153 -15.39 10.91 -14.36
C ALA A 153 -14.09 11.55 -14.89
N ILE A 154 -14.23 12.51 -15.81
CA ILE A 154 -13.13 13.24 -16.45
C ILE A 154 -13.40 14.74 -16.43
N GLU A 155 -12.33 15.50 -16.33
CA GLU A 155 -12.28 16.95 -16.49
C GLU A 155 -11.24 17.29 -17.55
N VAL A 156 -11.57 18.24 -18.43
CA VAL A 156 -10.68 18.71 -19.49
C VAL A 156 -10.58 20.23 -19.42
N GLU A 157 -9.36 20.74 -19.43
CA GLU A 157 -9.06 22.16 -19.49
C GLU A 157 -8.05 22.43 -20.59
N THR A 158 -8.08 23.62 -21.18
CA THR A 158 -6.91 24.11 -21.90
C THR A 158 -5.73 24.25 -20.93
N ILE A 159 -4.50 24.22 -21.43
CA ILE A 159 -3.31 24.43 -20.58
C ILE A 159 -3.37 25.78 -19.83
N SER A 160 -4.02 26.79 -20.43
CA SER A 160 -4.28 28.11 -19.84
C SER A 160 -5.37 28.12 -18.75
N GLY A 161 -6.01 26.99 -18.45
CA GLY A 161 -6.98 26.83 -17.37
C GLY A 161 -8.42 27.19 -17.74
N THR A 162 -8.80 27.13 -19.03
CA THR A 162 -10.20 27.30 -19.43
C THR A 162 -10.90 25.94 -19.43
N PRO A 163 -11.98 25.74 -18.63
CA PRO A 163 -12.75 24.51 -18.67
C PRO A 163 -13.34 24.25 -20.06
N THR A 164 -13.14 23.03 -20.55
CA THR A 164 -13.62 22.58 -21.86
C THR A 164 -14.74 21.57 -21.67
N LEU A 165 -15.96 21.99 -21.97
CA LEU A 165 -17.13 21.11 -21.95
C LEU A 165 -17.33 20.44 -23.32
N PRO A 166 -17.92 19.23 -23.35
CA PRO A 166 -18.19 18.53 -24.61
C PRO A 166 -19.15 19.29 -25.53
N THR A 167 -20.09 20.04 -24.95
CA THR A 167 -21.18 20.70 -25.66
C THR A 167 -20.65 21.78 -26.61
N GLY A 168 -20.97 21.66 -27.90
CA GLY A 168 -20.62 22.64 -28.93
C GLY A 168 -19.27 22.40 -29.63
N ASN A 169 -18.49 21.41 -29.18
CA ASN A 169 -17.21 21.03 -29.79
C ASN A 169 -17.30 19.63 -30.42
N ASN A 170 -16.57 19.43 -31.52
CA ASN A 170 -16.48 18.13 -32.17
C ASN A 170 -15.22 17.40 -31.68
N PHE A 171 -15.23 16.95 -30.42
CA PHE A 171 -14.14 16.12 -29.89
C PHE A 171 -14.31 14.66 -30.29
N GLN A 172 -13.20 14.02 -30.66
CA GLN A 172 -13.18 12.62 -31.07
C GLN A 172 -13.44 11.72 -29.85
N GLU A 173 -12.79 11.99 -28.72
CA GLU A 173 -13.01 11.29 -27.45
C GLU A 173 -13.19 12.30 -26.30
N TYR A 174 -14.17 12.03 -25.45
CA TYR A 174 -14.39 12.72 -24.17
C TYR A 174 -15.13 11.74 -23.25
N ASP A 175 -14.39 10.77 -22.73
CA ASP A 175 -14.91 9.66 -21.94
C ASP A 175 -13.90 9.26 -20.86
N PRO A 176 -14.28 9.11 -19.57
CA PRO A 176 -13.33 8.76 -18.51
C PRO A 176 -12.56 7.47 -18.74
N LYS A 177 -13.13 6.48 -19.44
CA LYS A 177 -12.51 5.18 -19.72
C LYS A 177 -11.58 5.19 -20.93
N LEU A 178 -11.68 6.21 -21.80
CA LEU A 178 -10.86 6.36 -23.00
C LEU A 178 -9.86 7.53 -22.88
N GLY A 179 -10.20 8.55 -22.10
CA GLY A 179 -9.51 9.83 -21.99
C GLY A 179 -10.14 10.90 -22.88
N PHE A 180 -9.29 11.78 -23.41
CA PHE A 180 -9.69 12.87 -24.29
C PHE A 180 -8.88 12.85 -25.58
N SER A 181 -9.51 13.22 -26.70
CA SER A 181 -8.79 13.54 -27.92
C SER A 181 -9.48 14.60 -28.76
N CYS A 182 -8.68 15.56 -29.21
CA CYS A 182 -9.05 16.55 -30.20
C CYS A 182 -8.27 16.27 -31.48
N VAL A 183 -8.96 16.15 -32.62
CA VAL A 183 -8.32 15.93 -33.93
C VAL A 183 -8.30 17.23 -34.73
N ASN A 184 -7.12 17.67 -35.19
CA ASN A 184 -6.93 18.93 -35.92
C ASN A 184 -7.82 19.01 -37.17
N ALA A 185 -7.98 17.91 -37.90
CA ALA A 185 -8.80 17.84 -39.12
C ALA A 185 -10.31 18.03 -38.87
N GLN A 186 -10.76 17.93 -37.61
CA GLN A 186 -12.15 18.09 -37.20
C GLN A 186 -12.46 19.49 -36.65
N GLN A 187 -11.44 20.35 -36.49
CA GLN A 187 -11.58 21.68 -35.89
C GLN A 187 -11.39 22.80 -36.91
N ASN A 188 -12.14 23.90 -36.74
CA ASN A 188 -11.95 25.13 -37.50
C ASN A 188 -10.86 26.00 -36.85
N GLY A 189 -9.59 25.69 -37.15
CA GLY A 189 -8.42 26.40 -36.58
C GLY A 189 -7.44 25.51 -35.81
N GLY A 190 -7.65 24.19 -35.84
CA GLY A 190 -6.84 23.23 -35.08
C GLY A 190 -7.27 23.11 -33.62
N CYS A 191 -6.66 22.15 -32.94
CA CYS A 191 -6.84 21.90 -31.53
C CYS A 191 -6.06 22.90 -30.69
N GLN A 192 -6.63 23.25 -29.53
CA GLN A 192 -5.87 23.90 -28.47
C GLN A 192 -5.04 22.83 -27.73
N ASP A 193 -4.17 23.29 -26.86
CA ASP A 193 -3.39 22.45 -25.95
C ASP A 193 -4.22 22.19 -24.69
N TYR A 194 -4.50 20.92 -24.40
CA TYR A 194 -5.40 20.47 -23.35
C TYR A 194 -4.67 19.61 -22.33
N LYS A 195 -5.25 19.57 -21.13
CA LYS A 195 -4.84 18.70 -20.04
C LYS A 195 -6.08 18.02 -19.47
N VAL A 196 -5.91 16.80 -18.98
CA VAL A 196 -6.98 15.99 -18.40
C VAL A 196 -6.71 15.67 -16.95
N ARG A 197 -7.76 15.51 -16.17
CA ARG A 197 -7.70 14.82 -14.89
C ARG A 197 -8.92 13.96 -14.71
N PHE A 198 -8.80 12.98 -13.84
CA PHE A 198 -9.80 11.95 -13.64
C PHE A 198 -10.32 11.98 -12.21
N THR A 199 -11.58 11.60 -12.05
CA THR A 199 -12.11 11.15 -10.76
C THR A 199 -12.05 9.63 -10.75
N CYS A 200 -11.42 9.07 -9.74
CA CYS A 200 -11.29 7.64 -9.54
C CYS A 200 -12.26 7.15 -8.45
N PRO A 201 -12.56 5.84 -8.40
CA PRO A 201 -13.23 5.26 -7.25
C PRO A 201 -12.47 5.59 -5.96
N VAL A 202 -13.18 5.96 -4.88
CA VAL A 202 -12.58 6.44 -3.61
C VAL A 202 -11.51 5.50 -3.04
N ILE A 203 -11.62 4.19 -3.30
CA ILE A 203 -10.64 3.20 -2.88
C ILE A 203 -9.24 3.42 -3.46
N PHE A 204 -9.12 4.09 -4.61
CA PHE A 204 -7.84 4.42 -5.24
C PHE A 204 -7.03 5.47 -4.47
N CYS A 205 -7.71 6.42 -3.78
CA CYS A 205 -7.08 7.51 -3.04
C CYS A 205 -6.91 7.24 -1.54
N GLN A 206 -7.24 6.05 -1.07
CA GLN A 206 -6.85 5.60 0.28
C GLN A 206 -5.31 5.49 0.38
N PRO A 207 -4.71 5.38 1.58
CA PRO A 207 -3.27 5.17 1.71
C PRO A 207 -2.80 4.05 0.78
N GLN A 208 -1.89 4.40 -0.13
CA GLN A 208 -1.46 3.49 -1.19
C GLN A 208 -0.29 2.66 -0.67
N CYS A 209 -0.52 1.38 -0.40
CA CYS A 209 0.58 0.42 -0.26
C CYS A 209 0.96 -0.12 -1.64
N VAL A 210 2.25 -0.05 -1.93
CA VAL A 210 2.82 -0.53 -3.19
C VAL A 210 3.61 -1.79 -2.90
N THR A 211 3.35 -2.84 -3.66
CA THR A 211 4.08 -4.10 -3.52
C THR A 211 5.56 -3.92 -3.85
N ARG A 212 6.40 -4.88 -3.44
CA ARG A 212 7.71 -5.08 -4.07
C ARG A 212 7.59 -5.31 -5.59
N TRP A 213 8.72 -5.27 -6.29
CA TRP A 213 8.78 -5.65 -7.70
C TRP A 213 8.70 -7.17 -7.89
N PHE A 214 8.14 -7.57 -9.04
CA PHE A 214 8.02 -8.94 -9.52
C PHE A 214 8.43 -9.02 -10.99
N ASP A 215 9.06 -10.13 -11.34
CA ASP A 215 9.59 -10.47 -12.66
C ASP A 215 9.45 -12.00 -12.79
N SER A 216 8.80 -12.47 -13.85
CA SER A 216 8.44 -13.87 -14.06
C SER A 216 8.68 -14.36 -15.48
N ASP A 217 8.79 -13.48 -16.47
CA ASP A 217 9.12 -13.83 -17.85
C ASP A 217 10.33 -13.00 -18.30
N ASN A 218 10.93 -13.37 -19.43
CA ASN A 218 12.07 -12.65 -19.98
C ASN A 218 11.87 -12.57 -21.50
N PRO A 219 12.25 -11.49 -22.19
CA PRO A 219 11.93 -11.27 -23.61
C PRO A 219 12.46 -12.35 -24.57
N ASN A 220 13.43 -13.15 -24.14
CA ASN A 220 14.13 -14.16 -24.95
C ASN A 220 13.54 -15.58 -24.86
N THR A 221 12.61 -15.85 -23.94
CA THR A 221 12.10 -17.21 -23.68
C THR A 221 11.00 -17.59 -24.68
N ASN A 222 10.04 -16.69 -24.93
CA ASN A 222 8.80 -17.00 -25.67
C ASN A 222 8.42 -15.93 -26.71
N GLY A 223 9.34 -15.02 -27.06
CA GLY A 223 9.07 -13.95 -28.03
C GLY A 223 8.26 -12.79 -27.44
N SER A 224 8.16 -12.72 -26.12
CA SER A 224 7.49 -11.68 -25.35
C SER A 224 8.17 -11.55 -24.00
N ASP A 225 7.93 -10.43 -23.35
CA ASP A 225 8.13 -10.28 -21.93
C ASP A 225 6.76 -9.98 -21.28
N SER A 226 6.25 -10.92 -20.48
CA SER A 226 4.86 -10.94 -20.01
C SER A 226 4.74 -11.15 -18.51
N GLU A 227 4.56 -10.04 -17.80
CA GLU A 227 4.30 -9.95 -16.37
C GLU A 227 2.79 -9.96 -16.08
N LEU A 228 2.12 -11.05 -16.44
CA LEU A 228 0.68 -11.22 -16.27
C LEU A 228 0.31 -11.41 -14.79
N LEU A 229 -0.72 -10.69 -14.33
CA LEU A 229 -1.14 -10.71 -12.93
C LEU A 229 -1.48 -12.12 -12.44
N SER A 230 -2.17 -12.92 -13.27
CA SER A 230 -2.58 -14.28 -12.93
C SER A 230 -1.40 -15.23 -12.72
N VAL A 231 -0.33 -15.07 -13.50
CA VAL A 231 0.91 -15.85 -13.37
C VAL A 231 1.63 -15.44 -12.09
N LEU A 232 1.79 -14.14 -11.87
CA LEU A 232 2.45 -13.59 -10.69
C LEU A 232 1.75 -13.98 -9.38
N GLN A 233 0.42 -13.87 -9.33
CA GLN A 233 -0.38 -14.27 -8.16
C GLN A 233 -0.27 -15.78 -7.88
N SER A 234 -0.18 -16.61 -8.92
CA SER A 234 -0.03 -18.06 -8.79
C SER A 234 1.36 -18.44 -8.25
N ALA A 235 2.41 -17.77 -8.72
CA ALA A 235 3.78 -18.00 -8.28
C ALA A 235 4.09 -17.36 -6.90
N ASN A 236 3.38 -16.30 -6.52
CA ASN A 236 3.62 -15.51 -5.31
C ASN A 236 2.36 -15.43 -4.43
N ALA A 237 1.83 -16.60 -4.03
CA ALA A 237 0.57 -16.68 -3.28
C ALA A 237 0.56 -15.80 -2.02
N GLY A 238 -0.35 -14.83 -1.96
CA GLY A 238 -0.51 -13.91 -0.84
C GLY A 238 0.40 -12.68 -0.84
N TYR A 239 1.32 -12.54 -1.82
CA TYR A 239 2.23 -11.40 -1.94
C TYR A 239 1.68 -10.28 -2.82
N ILE A 240 0.66 -10.58 -3.63
CA ILE A 240 -0.05 -9.62 -4.47
C ILE A 240 -1.54 -9.74 -4.12
N CYS A 241 -2.22 -8.60 -3.96
CA CYS A 241 -3.66 -8.56 -3.74
C CYS A 241 -4.43 -9.13 -4.94
N SER A 242 -5.62 -9.69 -4.70
CA SER A 242 -6.44 -10.31 -5.76
C SER A 242 -6.90 -9.33 -6.83
N ASN A 243 -7.22 -8.09 -6.44
CA ASN A 243 -7.68 -7.02 -7.33
C ASN A 243 -6.82 -5.76 -7.12
N PRO A 244 -5.65 -5.66 -7.78
CA PRO A 244 -4.83 -4.46 -7.75
C PRO A 244 -5.55 -3.22 -8.27
N LEU A 245 -5.19 -2.05 -7.73
CA LEU A 245 -5.77 -0.75 -8.09
C LEU A 245 -4.96 -0.01 -9.16
N GLY A 246 -3.66 -0.30 -9.23
CA GLY A 246 -2.70 0.30 -10.15
C GLY A 246 -1.56 -0.65 -10.45
N ILE A 247 -0.88 -0.42 -11.57
CA ILE A 247 0.33 -1.15 -11.99
C ILE A 247 1.38 -0.15 -12.43
N GLU A 248 2.63 -0.49 -12.15
CA GLU A 248 3.80 0.19 -12.68
C GLU A 248 4.75 -0.86 -13.27
N ALA A 249 5.32 -0.54 -14.43
CA ALA A 249 6.33 -1.35 -15.10
C ALA A 249 7.57 -0.52 -15.39
N GLN A 250 8.74 -1.12 -15.17
CA GLN A 250 10.04 -0.57 -15.53
C GLN A 250 10.97 -1.69 -15.98
N THR A 251 12.04 -1.35 -16.67
CA THR A 251 13.07 -2.34 -16.99
C THR A 251 13.72 -2.89 -15.72
N ILE A 252 14.39 -4.04 -15.79
CA ILE A 252 15.17 -4.56 -14.65
C ILE A 252 16.16 -3.51 -14.10
N SER A 253 16.73 -2.70 -15.00
CA SER A 253 17.64 -1.59 -14.69
C SER A 253 16.98 -0.31 -14.15
N GLY A 254 15.64 -0.24 -14.07
CA GLY A 254 14.90 0.87 -13.47
C GLY A 254 14.48 1.98 -14.44
N GLN A 255 14.54 1.76 -15.76
CA GLN A 255 14.01 2.72 -16.72
C GLN A 255 12.48 2.58 -16.81
N PRO A 256 11.68 3.64 -16.62
CA PRO A 256 10.23 3.58 -16.76
C PRO A 256 9.82 3.04 -18.13
N ALA A 257 8.81 2.16 -18.16
CA ALA A 257 8.40 1.51 -19.41
C ALA A 257 8.04 2.50 -20.52
N SER A 258 7.33 3.59 -20.20
CA SER A 258 6.98 4.65 -21.15
C SER A 258 8.17 5.30 -21.86
N GLN A 259 9.39 5.20 -21.31
CA GLN A 259 10.60 5.78 -21.88
C GLN A 259 11.40 4.82 -22.76
N THR A 260 11.00 3.56 -22.86
CA THR A 260 11.72 2.54 -23.64
C THR A 260 11.45 2.63 -25.14
N GLY A 261 10.33 3.26 -25.52
CA GLY A 261 9.82 3.23 -26.90
C GLY A 261 9.18 1.91 -27.32
N ASN A 262 9.02 0.94 -26.41
CA ASN A 262 8.28 -0.28 -26.71
C ASN A 262 6.76 -0.04 -26.77
N VAL A 263 6.08 -0.86 -27.57
CA VAL A 263 4.61 -0.91 -27.67
C VAL A 263 4.10 -2.04 -26.79
N PHE A 264 3.24 -1.72 -25.83
CA PHE A 264 2.70 -2.69 -24.87
C PHE A 264 1.41 -3.32 -25.40
N GLN A 265 1.33 -4.65 -25.37
CA GLN A 265 0.09 -5.38 -25.65
C GLN A 265 -0.94 -5.19 -24.53
N SER A 266 -0.47 -5.13 -23.28
CA SER A 266 -1.29 -4.83 -22.11
C SER A 266 -0.51 -4.02 -21.09
N TYR A 267 -1.17 -3.03 -20.48
CA TYR A 267 -0.65 -2.24 -19.37
C TYR A 267 -1.85 -1.86 -18.48
N ASN A 268 -2.32 -2.78 -17.64
CA ASN A 268 -3.47 -2.54 -16.77
C ASN A 268 -3.39 -3.45 -15.53
N PRO A 269 -3.66 -2.95 -14.30
CA PRO A 269 -3.63 -3.74 -13.08
C PRO A 269 -4.47 -5.02 -13.08
N THR A 270 -5.57 -5.12 -13.86
CA THR A 270 -6.43 -6.31 -13.87
C THR A 270 -5.86 -7.46 -14.72
N VAL A 271 -5.05 -7.15 -15.73
CA VAL A 271 -4.47 -8.14 -16.65
C VAL A 271 -2.99 -8.36 -16.34
N GLY A 272 -2.27 -7.28 -16.04
CA GLY A 272 -0.82 -7.24 -15.90
C GLY A 272 -0.17 -6.41 -17.03
N PHE A 273 1.10 -6.70 -17.27
CA PHE A 273 1.92 -6.06 -18.28
C PHE A 273 2.37 -7.08 -19.31
N SER A 274 2.40 -6.70 -20.59
CA SER A 274 2.94 -7.56 -21.63
C SER A 274 3.49 -6.74 -22.80
N CYS A 275 4.69 -7.10 -23.23
CA CYS A 275 5.34 -6.63 -24.44
C CYS A 275 5.63 -7.82 -25.35
N VAL A 276 5.27 -7.73 -26.63
CA VAL A 276 5.52 -8.80 -27.62
C VAL A 276 6.58 -8.35 -28.61
N ASN A 277 7.63 -9.15 -28.82
CA ASN A 277 8.78 -8.83 -29.69
C ASN A 277 8.34 -8.50 -31.12
N ALA A 278 7.37 -9.25 -31.65
CA ALA A 278 6.83 -9.06 -33.00
C ALA A 278 6.17 -7.69 -33.23
N ASN A 279 5.74 -7.00 -32.16
CA ASN A 279 5.12 -5.67 -32.24
C ASN A 279 6.15 -4.53 -32.12
N GLN A 280 7.42 -4.84 -31.84
CA GLN A 280 8.44 -3.82 -31.60
C GLN A 280 9.17 -3.47 -32.89
N ALA A 281 9.40 -2.17 -33.14
CA ALA A 281 10.18 -1.71 -34.29
C ALA A 281 11.64 -2.20 -34.25
N SER A 282 12.22 -2.34 -33.06
CA SER A 282 13.54 -2.94 -32.82
C SER A 282 13.55 -4.48 -32.98
N GLY A 283 12.37 -5.10 -33.03
CA GLY A 283 12.18 -6.55 -33.02
C GLY A 283 12.31 -7.21 -31.64
N MET A 284 12.55 -6.45 -30.56
CA MET A 284 12.67 -7.01 -29.20
C MET A 284 12.13 -6.05 -28.13
N CYS A 285 11.46 -6.62 -27.14
CA CYS A 285 11.09 -5.97 -25.89
C CYS A 285 12.32 -5.78 -25.00
N ALA A 286 12.32 -4.73 -24.18
CA ALA A 286 13.17 -4.70 -22.99
C ALA A 286 12.69 -5.76 -21.98
N ASP A 287 13.53 -6.00 -20.97
CA ASP A 287 13.28 -6.92 -19.87
C ASP A 287 12.70 -6.14 -18.69
N TYR A 288 11.48 -6.45 -18.27
CA TYR A 288 10.63 -5.66 -17.39
C TYR A 288 10.34 -6.37 -16.07
N LYS A 289 10.07 -5.55 -15.05
CA LYS A 289 9.48 -5.96 -13.78
C LYS A 289 8.31 -5.05 -13.44
N VAL A 290 7.35 -5.58 -12.70
CA VAL A 290 6.12 -4.87 -12.32
C VAL A 290 5.91 -4.80 -10.82
N ARG A 291 5.17 -3.78 -10.37
CA ARG A 291 4.62 -3.68 -9.02
C ARG A 291 3.21 -3.14 -9.06
N PHE A 292 2.49 -3.31 -7.96
CA PHE A 292 1.07 -3.05 -7.88
C PHE A 292 0.72 -2.18 -6.68
N THR A 293 -0.28 -1.32 -6.83
CA THR A 293 -0.97 -0.69 -5.68
C THR A 293 -2.09 -1.60 -5.22
N CYS A 294 -2.15 -1.89 -3.93
CA CYS A 294 -3.15 -2.78 -3.35
C CYS A 294 -4.17 -2.06 -2.46
N PRO A 295 -5.40 -2.59 -2.32
CA PRO A 295 -6.41 -2.01 -1.43
C PRO A 295 -6.03 -2.05 0.05
N GLU A 296 -6.48 -1.04 0.80
CA GLU A 296 -6.26 -0.87 2.25
C GLU A 296 -6.53 -2.14 3.08
N GLN A 297 -7.61 -2.87 2.78
CA GLN A 297 -7.95 -4.12 3.48
C GLN A 297 -6.91 -5.24 3.34
N TRP A 298 -6.15 -5.24 2.24
CA TRP A 298 -5.08 -6.22 2.03
C TRP A 298 -3.80 -5.76 2.74
N CYS A 299 -3.46 -4.48 2.59
CA CYS A 299 -2.29 -3.86 3.24
C CYS A 299 -2.38 -3.96 4.78
N SER A 300 -3.57 -3.77 5.35
CA SER A 300 -3.81 -3.83 6.80
C SER A 300 -3.75 -5.24 7.41
N SER A 301 -3.70 -6.30 6.60
CA SER A 301 -3.79 -7.68 7.09
C SER A 301 -2.60 -8.12 7.96
N CYS A 302 -1.41 -7.61 7.69
CA CYS A 302 -0.20 -7.79 8.51
C CYS A 302 0.71 -6.57 8.35
N ARG A 303 0.20 -5.43 8.82
CA ARG A 303 0.85 -4.12 8.68
C ARG A 303 1.70 -3.82 9.91
N THR A 304 2.89 -3.28 9.71
CA THR A 304 3.74 -2.76 10.79
C THR A 304 3.23 -1.41 11.31
N PRO A 305 3.68 -0.96 12.50
CA PRO A 305 3.62 0.44 12.87
C PRO A 305 4.35 1.33 11.85
N TRP A 306 4.17 2.65 11.99
CA TRP A 306 5.00 3.63 11.29
C TRP A 306 6.38 3.69 11.94
N PHE A 307 7.41 3.73 11.09
CA PHE A 307 8.81 3.92 11.46
C PHE A 307 9.28 5.26 10.89
N ASP A 308 9.96 6.00 11.76
CA ASP A 308 10.55 7.31 11.54
C ASP A 308 11.88 7.25 12.28
N ARG A 309 12.94 6.89 11.56
CA ARG A 309 14.26 6.60 12.10
C ARG A 309 15.21 7.77 11.92
N ASP A 310 15.11 8.49 10.81
CA ASP A 310 16.05 9.52 10.39
C ASP A 310 15.31 10.82 10.03
N ASP A 311 15.46 11.84 10.87
CA ASP A 311 14.94 13.16 10.55
C ASP A 311 15.61 13.69 9.26
N SER A 312 14.84 14.35 8.39
CA SER A 312 15.22 14.90 7.06
C SER A 312 16.40 15.92 7.02
N SER A 313 17.18 16.04 8.08
CA SER A 313 18.33 16.94 8.19
C SER A 313 19.58 16.45 7.44
N GLY A 314 20.41 17.39 6.99
CA GLY A 314 21.73 17.07 6.42
C GLY A 314 21.67 16.45 5.01
N LEU A 315 21.78 15.12 4.92
CA LEU A 315 21.97 14.38 3.65
C LEU A 315 20.65 14.04 2.94
N GLY A 316 19.53 14.16 3.65
CA GLY A 316 18.23 13.69 3.20
C GLY A 316 17.50 12.98 4.32
N ASP A 317 16.54 12.16 3.94
CA ASP A 317 15.73 11.34 4.84
C ASP A 317 15.91 9.87 4.41
N TYR A 318 16.38 9.02 5.34
CA TYR A 318 16.79 7.64 5.09
C TYR A 318 16.03 6.61 5.92
N GLU A 319 14.75 6.43 5.60
CA GLU A 319 13.90 5.34 6.08
C GLU A 319 14.15 3.98 5.38
N THR A 320 15.41 3.55 5.35
CA THR A 320 15.81 2.28 4.69
C THR A 320 15.51 1.05 5.55
N LEU A 321 15.05 -0.03 4.91
CA LEU A 321 14.64 -1.26 5.60
C LEU A 321 15.76 -1.87 6.47
N PRO A 322 17.02 -2.01 6.01
CA PRO A 322 18.08 -2.57 6.86
C PRO A 322 18.33 -1.76 8.13
N LEU A 323 18.27 -0.43 8.03
CA LEU A 323 18.45 0.46 9.18
C LEU A 323 17.26 0.41 10.14
N ILE A 324 16.04 0.30 9.61
CA ILE A 324 14.81 0.11 10.41
C ILE A 324 14.83 -1.24 11.13
N GLN A 325 15.27 -2.32 10.50
CA GLN A 325 15.38 -3.64 11.11
C GLN A 325 16.34 -3.66 12.31
N ILE A 326 17.42 -2.86 12.27
CA ILE A 326 18.36 -2.73 13.38
C ILE A 326 17.79 -1.83 14.49
N ALA A 327 17.09 -0.74 14.12
CA ALA A 327 16.54 0.23 15.07
C ALA A 327 15.29 -0.27 15.79
N TYR A 328 14.44 -1.03 15.09
CA TYR A 328 13.17 -1.57 15.55
C TYR A 328 13.11 -3.10 15.33
N PRO A 329 14.03 -3.85 15.96
CA PRO A 329 14.15 -5.28 15.74
C PRO A 329 12.86 -6.01 16.09
N LEU A 330 12.58 -7.09 15.35
CA LEU A 330 11.36 -7.93 15.48
C LEU A 330 10.02 -7.22 15.16
N GLN A 331 9.99 -5.91 14.96
CA GLN A 331 8.76 -5.16 14.64
C GLN A 331 8.47 -5.08 13.13
N VAL A 332 9.48 -5.36 12.31
CA VAL A 332 9.37 -5.43 10.85
C VAL A 332 9.95 -6.75 10.36
N CYS A 333 9.32 -7.34 9.34
CA CYS A 333 9.78 -8.58 8.73
C CYS A 333 11.05 -8.36 7.90
N ALA A 334 11.82 -9.44 7.71
CA ALA A 334 13.03 -9.43 6.87
C ALA A 334 12.74 -9.14 5.39
N GLN A 335 11.60 -9.61 4.89
CA GLN A 335 11.18 -9.48 3.50
C GLN A 335 9.73 -8.95 3.43
N PRO A 336 9.53 -7.63 3.54
CA PRO A 336 8.24 -7.02 3.31
C PRO A 336 7.68 -7.30 1.92
N ILE A 337 6.36 -7.36 1.82
CA ILE A 337 5.64 -7.59 0.55
C ILE A 337 5.12 -6.29 -0.05
N ALA A 338 4.89 -5.26 0.77
CA ALA A 338 4.53 -3.92 0.34
C ALA A 338 5.04 -2.85 1.30
N ILE A 339 5.09 -1.61 0.83
CA ILE A 339 5.51 -0.42 1.58
C ILE A 339 4.52 0.73 1.37
N GLU A 340 4.37 1.52 2.41
CA GLU A 340 3.64 2.79 2.40
C GLU A 340 4.59 3.88 2.93
N VAL A 341 4.60 5.05 2.28
CA VAL A 341 5.45 6.18 2.64
C VAL A 341 4.60 7.44 2.72
N THR A 342 4.67 8.14 3.84
CA THR A 342 3.95 9.41 4.04
C THR A 342 4.85 10.42 4.70
N THR A 343 4.58 11.71 4.48
CA THR A 343 5.10 12.76 5.36
C THR A 343 4.59 12.54 6.79
N LEU A 344 5.21 13.17 7.80
CA LEU A 344 4.69 13.09 9.18
C LEU A 344 3.25 13.62 9.34
N SER A 345 2.84 14.55 8.48
CA SER A 345 1.46 15.05 8.40
C SER A 345 0.47 14.09 7.72
N GLY A 346 0.95 12.98 7.15
CA GLY A 346 0.13 11.93 6.53
C GLY A 346 -0.09 12.08 5.02
N THR A 347 0.62 12.99 4.34
CA THR A 347 0.55 13.12 2.88
C THR A 347 1.31 11.95 2.23
N PRO A 348 0.69 11.11 1.39
CA PRO A 348 1.39 10.03 0.70
C PRO A 348 2.49 10.54 -0.22
N ALA A 349 3.67 9.93 -0.14
CA ALA A 349 4.75 10.17 -1.11
C ALA A 349 4.43 9.43 -2.41
N LEU A 350 4.67 10.08 -3.55
CA LEU A 350 4.40 9.50 -4.85
C LEU A 350 5.51 8.52 -5.26
N PRO A 351 5.25 7.20 -5.41
CA PRO A 351 6.30 6.20 -5.64
C PRO A 351 7.16 6.48 -6.88
N THR A 352 6.56 6.99 -7.96
CA THR A 352 7.25 7.29 -9.21
C THR A 352 8.19 8.49 -9.13
N SER A 353 8.11 9.29 -8.06
CA SER A 353 8.96 10.45 -7.83
C SER A 353 10.27 10.11 -7.10
N PHE A 354 10.40 8.88 -6.58
CA PHE A 354 11.53 8.46 -5.77
C PHE A 354 12.10 7.13 -6.30
N PRO A 355 13.35 7.11 -6.82
CA PRO A 355 13.98 5.88 -7.29
C PRO A 355 14.08 4.79 -6.21
N ASP A 356 14.24 5.22 -4.96
CA ASP A 356 14.38 4.37 -3.78
C ASP A 356 13.08 4.37 -2.97
N TYR A 357 11.97 4.01 -3.61
CA TYR A 357 10.71 3.64 -2.97
C TYR A 357 10.49 2.16 -3.27
N ASP A 358 10.89 1.27 -2.37
CA ASP A 358 10.89 -0.18 -2.62
C ASP A 358 10.69 -0.95 -1.31
N ALA A 359 9.78 -1.92 -1.27
CA ALA A 359 9.49 -2.64 -0.04
C ALA A 359 10.68 -3.45 0.51
N LEU A 360 11.65 -3.84 -0.31
CA LEU A 360 12.85 -4.56 0.10
C LEU A 360 14.05 -3.65 0.41
N LEU A 361 14.00 -2.37 0.02
CA LEU A 361 15.06 -1.40 0.32
C LEU A 361 14.63 -0.36 1.37
N GLY A 362 13.32 -0.14 1.52
CA GLY A 362 12.72 0.95 2.27
C GLY A 362 12.50 2.19 1.41
N PHE A 363 12.69 3.36 2.01
CA PHE A 363 12.58 4.65 1.36
C PHE A 363 13.85 5.48 1.57
N LYS A 364 14.25 6.26 0.56
CA LYS A 364 15.20 7.36 0.78
C LYS A 364 14.91 8.56 -0.11
N CYS A 365 15.04 9.75 0.45
CA CYS A 365 15.05 11.02 -0.26
C CYS A 365 16.42 11.67 -0.10
N VAL A 366 17.10 12.02 -1.20
CA VAL A 366 18.47 12.58 -1.18
C VAL A 366 18.50 13.89 -1.96
N ASN A 367 19.36 14.84 -1.53
CA ASN A 367 19.73 16.05 -2.29
C ASN A 367 18.58 16.99 -2.71
N GLY A 368 17.51 17.12 -1.92
CA GLY A 368 16.37 17.98 -2.27
C GLY A 368 15.72 18.66 -1.05
N ALA A 369 14.61 19.36 -1.29
CA ALA A 369 13.68 19.75 -0.23
C ALA A 369 12.92 18.51 0.27
N CYS A 370 13.67 17.52 0.78
CA CYS A 370 13.09 16.35 1.41
C CYS A 370 12.21 16.83 2.56
N GLN A 371 10.97 16.34 2.54
CA GLN A 371 10.13 16.43 3.72
C GLN A 371 10.55 15.32 4.67
N ASP A 372 10.05 15.41 5.90
CA ASP A 372 10.20 14.37 6.90
C ASP A 372 9.17 13.28 6.61
N TYR A 373 9.64 12.12 6.18
CA TYR A 373 8.85 10.96 5.83
C TYR A 373 8.96 9.89 6.90
N ARG A 374 7.92 9.07 6.95
CA ARG A 374 7.87 7.84 7.73
C ARG A 374 7.37 6.73 6.84
N VAL A 375 7.81 5.51 7.14
CA VAL A 375 7.47 4.32 6.36
C VAL A 375 6.75 3.29 7.21
N ARG A 376 5.92 2.48 6.58
CA ARG A 376 5.44 1.23 7.18
C ARG A 376 5.35 0.17 6.11
N PHE A 377 5.35 -1.07 6.56
CA PHE A 377 5.45 -2.22 5.70
C PHE A 377 4.23 -3.11 5.86
N THR A 378 3.86 -3.79 4.79
CA THR A 378 3.03 -4.99 4.86
C THR A 378 3.95 -6.19 4.85
N CYS A 379 3.79 -7.08 5.82
CA CYS A 379 4.56 -8.29 5.96
C CYS A 379 3.76 -9.53 5.51
N PRO A 380 4.43 -10.65 5.20
CA PRO A 380 3.74 -11.93 5.05
C PRO A 380 2.93 -12.27 6.30
N LYS A 381 1.74 -12.87 6.15
CA LYS A 381 0.85 -13.21 7.28
C LYS A 381 1.53 -14.03 8.38
N THR A 382 2.51 -14.85 8.03
CA THR A 382 3.30 -15.66 8.97
C THR A 382 4.05 -14.81 10.00
N PHE A 383 4.36 -13.54 9.69
CA PHE A 383 5.00 -12.61 10.61
C PHE A 383 4.05 -12.14 11.74
N CYS A 384 2.76 -11.92 11.43
CA CYS A 384 1.79 -11.41 12.42
C CYS A 384 1.03 -12.51 13.18
N GLY A 385 1.19 -13.79 12.82
CA GLY A 385 0.44 -14.92 13.40
C GLY A 385 0.73 -15.24 14.88
N GLY A 386 1.66 -14.52 15.51
CA GLY A 386 2.07 -14.72 16.91
C GLY A 386 3.58 -14.66 17.02
N GLN A 387 4.08 -13.78 17.88
CA GLN A 387 5.52 -13.53 18.01
C GLN A 387 6.03 -14.27 19.25
N CYS A 388 6.43 -15.54 19.11
CA CYS A 388 7.24 -16.17 20.14
C CYS A 388 8.73 -15.93 19.88
N VAL A 389 9.39 -15.43 20.91
CA VAL A 389 10.77 -14.95 20.87
C VAL A 389 11.65 -15.89 21.68
N THR A 390 12.75 -16.35 21.09
CA THR A 390 13.70 -17.23 21.76
C THR A 390 14.42 -16.53 22.91
N ARG A 391 15.13 -17.30 23.73
CA ARG A 391 16.15 -16.74 24.61
C ARG A 391 17.29 -16.09 23.81
N TRP A 392 18.21 -15.43 24.51
CA TRP A 392 19.46 -14.94 23.93
C TRP A 392 20.50 -16.06 23.72
N PHE A 393 21.32 -15.90 22.69
CA PHE A 393 22.42 -16.78 22.32
C PHE A 393 23.66 -15.95 22.01
N ASP A 394 24.80 -16.46 22.46
CA ASP A 394 26.12 -15.86 22.41
C ASP A 394 27.10 -17.03 22.24
N SER A 395 27.94 -17.00 21.21
CA SER A 395 28.76 -18.12 20.77
C SER A 395 30.17 -17.73 20.35
N ASP A 396 30.44 -16.49 19.97
CA ASP A 396 31.77 -15.97 19.61
C ASP A 396 32.04 -14.68 20.37
N ASP A 397 33.30 -14.43 20.72
CA ASP A 397 33.71 -13.17 21.36
C ASP A 397 34.34 -12.26 20.29
N PRO A 398 34.21 -10.92 20.35
CA PRO A 398 34.77 -9.98 19.36
C PRO A 398 36.30 -10.03 19.24
N THR A 399 36.97 -10.60 20.24
CA THR A 399 38.44 -10.74 20.29
C THR A 399 38.94 -12.02 19.63
N THR A 400 38.06 -12.99 19.38
CA THR A 400 38.37 -14.22 18.67
C THR A 400 38.05 -14.04 17.18
N LYS A 401 38.92 -14.55 16.30
CA LYS A 401 38.65 -14.66 14.84
C LYS A 401 38.34 -13.36 14.05
N GLY A 402 38.58 -12.19 14.64
CA GLY A 402 38.58 -10.91 13.90
C GLY A 402 37.24 -10.18 13.84
N GLY A 403 36.30 -10.52 14.72
CA GLY A 403 35.00 -9.90 14.84
C GLY A 403 34.13 -10.68 15.80
N ASP A 404 32.87 -10.30 15.90
CA ASP A 404 31.85 -11.03 16.64
C ASP A 404 30.82 -11.64 15.67
N SER A 405 30.45 -12.90 15.86
CA SER A 405 29.78 -13.70 14.83
C SER A 405 28.80 -14.73 15.39
N GLU A 406 27.53 -14.31 15.44
CA GLU A 406 26.38 -15.09 15.89
C GLU A 406 25.58 -15.63 14.70
N LEU A 407 26.24 -16.40 13.83
CA LEU A 407 25.64 -16.99 12.63
C LEU A 407 24.63 -18.09 12.98
N LEU A 408 23.46 -18.07 12.34
CA LEU A 408 22.36 -18.99 12.62
C LEU A 408 22.76 -20.46 12.43
N THR A 409 23.58 -20.77 11.43
CA THR A 409 24.05 -22.13 11.15
C THR A 409 24.88 -22.72 12.29
N ASN A 410 25.73 -21.91 12.92
CA ASN A 410 26.52 -22.31 14.08
C ASN A 410 25.62 -22.46 15.31
N LEU A 411 24.70 -21.51 15.53
CA LEU A 411 23.78 -21.53 16.65
C LEU A 411 22.82 -22.72 16.62
N LEU A 412 22.28 -23.08 15.44
CA LEU A 412 21.44 -24.28 15.28
C LEU A 412 22.19 -25.56 15.63
N SER A 413 23.49 -25.61 15.35
CA SER A 413 24.35 -26.75 15.67
C SER A 413 24.68 -26.82 17.17
N ALA A 414 24.97 -25.68 17.79
CA ALA A 414 25.33 -25.59 19.22
C ALA A 414 24.11 -25.72 20.16
N TYR A 415 22.95 -25.22 19.72
CA TYR A 415 21.72 -25.12 20.51
C TYR A 415 20.54 -25.84 19.85
N SER A 416 20.76 -27.10 19.47
CA SER A 416 19.77 -27.94 18.78
C SER A 416 18.39 -27.88 19.46
N GLY A 417 17.34 -27.66 18.65
CA GLY A 417 15.95 -27.60 19.09
C GLY A 417 15.55 -26.34 19.88
N SER A 418 16.50 -25.47 20.26
CA SER A 418 16.22 -24.23 21.00
C SER A 418 15.83 -23.06 20.09
N ILE A 419 16.20 -23.14 18.80
CA ILE A 419 15.95 -22.13 17.77
C ILE A 419 15.15 -22.78 16.65
N CYS A 420 14.18 -22.06 16.08
CA CYS A 420 13.47 -22.54 14.89
C CYS A 420 14.40 -22.57 13.67
N PRO A 421 14.27 -23.55 12.75
CA PRO A 421 15.14 -23.63 11.56
C PRO A 421 15.02 -22.44 10.60
N ASN A 422 13.83 -21.82 10.51
CA ASN A 422 13.54 -20.68 9.63
C ASN A 422 12.96 -19.53 10.45
N PRO A 423 13.78 -18.78 11.20
CA PRO A 423 13.30 -17.64 11.99
C PRO A 423 12.78 -16.51 11.10
N LEU A 424 11.87 -15.70 11.65
CA LEU A 424 11.16 -14.63 10.96
C LEU A 424 11.80 -13.25 11.18
N GLY A 425 12.53 -13.10 12.29
CA GLY A 425 13.19 -11.86 12.68
C GLY A 425 14.35 -12.17 13.62
N ILE A 426 15.30 -11.24 13.69
CA ILE A 426 16.47 -11.28 14.56
C ILE A 426 16.57 -9.99 15.34
N GLU A 427 17.10 -10.08 16.54
CA GLU A 427 17.50 -8.95 17.36
C GLU A 427 18.90 -9.21 17.91
N ALA A 428 19.74 -8.19 17.90
CA ALA A 428 21.07 -8.20 18.49
C ALA A 428 21.21 -7.06 19.51
N GLN A 429 21.87 -7.34 20.62
CA GLN A 429 22.29 -6.36 21.60
C GLN A 429 23.63 -6.76 22.19
N THR A 430 24.34 -5.83 22.81
CA THR A 430 25.56 -6.20 23.53
C THR A 430 25.23 -7.18 24.66
N VAL A 431 26.21 -7.96 25.12
CA VAL A 431 26.02 -8.84 26.29
C VAL A 431 25.54 -8.04 27.52
N SER A 432 25.96 -6.77 27.64
CA SER A 432 25.52 -5.81 28.66
C SER A 432 24.12 -5.19 28.45
N GLY A 433 23.46 -5.44 27.31
CA GLY A 433 22.07 -5.01 27.05
C GLY A 433 21.91 -3.71 26.27
N GLN A 434 22.98 -3.16 25.67
CA GLN A 434 22.87 -2.00 24.78
C GLN A 434 22.38 -2.46 23.40
N SER A 435 21.34 -1.83 22.86
CA SER A 435 20.81 -2.16 21.52
C SER A 435 21.88 -1.99 20.43
N ALA A 436 21.91 -2.91 19.45
CA ALA A 436 22.81 -2.84 18.32
C ALA A 436 22.71 -1.52 17.53
N SER A 437 21.53 -0.88 17.48
CA SER A 437 21.36 0.43 16.82
C SER A 437 22.12 1.57 17.51
N GLN A 438 22.49 1.41 18.77
CA GLN A 438 23.12 2.44 19.60
C GLN A 438 24.64 2.30 19.72
N THR A 439 25.23 1.21 19.22
CA THR A 439 26.67 0.96 19.38
C THR A 439 27.53 1.70 18.36
N GLY A 440 26.93 2.10 17.23
CA GLY A 440 27.63 2.70 16.10
C GLY A 440 28.49 1.70 15.30
N ASN A 441 28.43 0.40 15.60
CA ASN A 441 29.11 -0.61 14.81
C ASN A 441 28.45 -0.80 13.44
N VAL A 442 29.25 -1.21 12.45
CA VAL A 442 28.80 -1.60 11.12
C VAL A 442 28.66 -3.11 11.05
N PHE A 443 27.46 -3.60 10.75
CA PHE A 443 27.16 -5.03 10.68
C PHE A 443 27.32 -5.56 9.26
N GLN A 444 28.10 -6.63 9.11
CA GLN A 444 28.28 -7.33 7.84
C GLN A 444 27.06 -8.20 7.51
N VAL A 445 26.45 -8.79 8.55
CA VAL A 445 25.24 -9.62 8.46
C VAL A 445 24.31 -9.20 9.60
N TYR A 446 23.04 -8.94 9.26
CA TYR A 446 21.97 -8.67 10.22
C TYR A 446 20.65 -9.07 9.57
N ASP A 447 20.36 -10.37 9.56
CA ASP A 447 19.11 -10.89 9.00
C ASP A 447 18.79 -12.26 9.63
N PRO A 448 17.51 -12.64 9.75
CA PRO A 448 17.16 -13.89 10.41
C PRO A 448 17.65 -15.13 9.67
N THR A 449 17.87 -15.08 8.35
CA THR A 449 18.26 -16.27 7.58
C THR A 449 19.72 -16.64 7.84
N ASN A 450 20.59 -15.65 7.96
CA ASN A 450 22.02 -15.86 8.13
C ASN A 450 22.50 -15.68 9.58
N GLY A 451 21.81 -14.85 10.38
CA GLY A 451 22.19 -14.51 11.76
C GLY A 451 22.76 -13.09 11.87
N PHE A 452 23.84 -12.96 12.62
CA PHE A 452 24.50 -11.68 12.88
C PHE A 452 26.01 -11.81 12.73
N SER A 453 26.66 -10.77 12.20
CA SER A 453 28.12 -10.70 12.18
C SER A 453 28.61 -9.26 12.10
N CYS A 454 29.53 -8.92 13.00
CA CYS A 454 30.31 -7.70 13.01
C CYS A 454 31.79 -8.03 12.77
N LEU A 455 32.44 -7.40 11.79
CA LEU A 455 33.86 -7.61 11.51
C LEU A 455 34.69 -6.44 12.03
N ASN A 456 35.74 -6.71 12.81
CA ASN A 456 36.64 -5.68 13.34
C ASN A 456 37.28 -4.85 12.22
N ALA A 457 37.56 -5.48 11.07
CA ALA A 457 38.10 -4.82 9.89
C ALA A 457 37.20 -3.69 9.33
N ASN A 458 35.89 -3.76 9.58
CA ASN A 458 34.90 -2.80 9.06
C ASN A 458 34.60 -1.65 10.04
N GLN A 459 35.20 -1.63 11.24
CA GLN A 459 34.86 -0.67 12.30
C GLN A 459 35.79 0.57 12.34
N GLY A 460 36.54 0.85 11.27
CA GLY A 460 37.38 2.06 11.19
C GLY A 460 38.49 2.14 12.25
N GLY A 461 39.00 0.99 12.73
CA GLY A 461 40.04 0.90 13.76
C GLY A 461 39.52 0.65 15.18
N ALA A 462 38.21 0.71 15.40
CA ALA A 462 37.57 0.13 16.59
C ALA A 462 37.46 -1.40 16.44
N ILE A 463 37.06 -2.07 17.53
CA ILE A 463 36.62 -3.47 17.49
C ILE A 463 35.11 -3.52 17.68
N CYS A 464 34.50 -4.61 17.25
CA CYS A 464 33.10 -4.90 17.52
C CYS A 464 32.86 -4.96 19.03
N ALA A 465 31.68 -4.50 19.46
CA ALA A 465 31.17 -4.89 20.77
C ALA A 465 30.90 -6.41 20.80
N ASP A 466 30.72 -6.92 22.00
CA ASP A 466 30.36 -8.31 22.26
C ASP A 466 28.84 -8.45 22.27
N TYR A 467 28.26 -9.17 21.30
CA TYR A 467 26.82 -9.25 21.05
C TYR A 467 26.24 -10.62 21.35
N LYS A 468 24.97 -10.60 21.74
CA LYS A 468 24.11 -11.76 21.80
C LYS A 468 22.88 -11.53 20.93
N VAL A 469 22.35 -12.61 20.36
CA VAL A 469 21.19 -12.57 19.44
C VAL A 469 20.01 -13.39 19.93
N ARG A 470 18.82 -13.02 19.47
CA ARG A 470 17.59 -13.83 19.62
C ARG A 470 16.73 -13.73 18.38
N PHE A 471 15.77 -14.64 18.26
CA PHE A 471 14.96 -14.80 17.06
C PHE A 471 13.47 -14.81 17.37
N THR A 472 12.66 -14.28 16.44
CA THR A 472 11.23 -14.57 16.40
C THR A 472 10.98 -15.79 15.54
N CYS A 473 10.13 -16.70 15.99
CA CYS A 473 9.86 -17.96 15.30
C CYS A 473 8.43 -18.05 14.75
N PRO A 474 8.21 -18.82 13.66
CA PRO A 474 6.88 -19.03 13.10
C PRO A 474 5.93 -19.78 14.04
N GLU A 475 4.63 -19.53 13.91
CA GLU A 475 3.56 -20.13 14.72
C GLU A 475 3.60 -21.66 14.72
N GLU A 476 3.93 -22.29 13.58
CA GLU A 476 4.03 -23.75 13.44
C GLU A 476 5.12 -24.38 14.34
N TRP A 477 6.16 -23.62 14.67
CA TRP A 477 7.17 -24.00 15.64
C TRP A 477 6.74 -23.62 17.05
N CYS A 478 6.26 -22.38 17.23
CA CYS A 478 5.88 -21.87 18.55
C CYS A 478 4.73 -22.68 19.16
N SER A 479 3.65 -22.94 18.44
CA SER A 479 2.43 -23.63 18.93
C SER A 479 2.65 -25.04 19.52
N LYS A 480 3.78 -25.70 19.23
CA LYS A 480 4.11 -27.00 19.81
C LYS A 480 4.70 -26.85 21.21
N CYS A 481 4.16 -27.60 22.17
CA CYS A 481 4.73 -27.71 23.53
C CYS A 481 4.78 -26.35 24.26
N MET A 482 3.77 -25.53 23.98
CA MET A 482 3.49 -24.32 24.74
C MET A 482 2.83 -24.68 26.06
N THR A 483 3.14 -23.91 27.09
CA THR A 483 2.34 -23.85 28.30
C THR A 483 0.98 -23.20 28.01
N PRO A 484 0.01 -23.31 28.93
CA PRO A 484 -1.12 -22.39 28.97
C PRO A 484 -0.65 -20.92 29.05
N TRP A 485 -1.59 -20.00 28.83
CA TRP A 485 -1.40 -18.58 29.14
C TRP A 485 -1.45 -18.35 30.65
N PHE A 486 -0.54 -17.53 31.15
CA PHE A 486 -0.45 -17.06 32.52
C PHE A 486 -0.66 -15.54 32.52
N ASP A 487 -1.51 -15.10 33.43
CA ASP A 487 -1.89 -13.71 33.70
C ASP A 487 -2.07 -13.67 35.21
N ARG A 488 -1.19 -12.95 35.88
CA ARG A 488 -0.89 -13.06 37.30
C ARG A 488 -0.89 -11.69 37.97
N ASP A 489 -0.56 -10.64 37.23
CA ASP A 489 -0.62 -9.25 37.62
C ASP A 489 -1.50 -8.45 36.64
N ASN A 490 -2.06 -7.33 37.09
CA ASN A 490 -2.80 -6.40 36.23
C ASN A 490 -2.00 -5.09 36.19
N PRO A 491 -2.14 -4.23 35.16
CA PRO A 491 -1.27 -3.04 34.93
C PRO A 491 -1.37 -1.89 35.97
N GLY A 492 -2.00 -2.13 37.12
CA GLY A 492 -2.22 -1.14 38.17
C GLY A 492 -0.94 -0.72 38.90
N GLY A 493 -0.90 0.53 39.36
CA GLY A 493 0.22 1.03 40.17
C GLY A 493 1.53 1.10 39.37
N MET A 494 2.42 0.12 39.58
CA MET A 494 3.77 0.14 39.01
C MET A 494 3.83 -0.31 37.55
N GLY A 495 2.83 -1.04 37.05
CA GLY A 495 2.83 -1.63 35.72
C GLY A 495 2.29 -3.05 35.75
N ASP A 496 2.66 -3.86 34.78
CA ASP A 496 2.24 -5.25 34.64
C ASP A 496 3.46 -6.18 34.70
N TYR A 497 3.50 -7.05 35.70
CA TYR A 497 4.65 -7.90 36.04
C TYR A 497 4.31 -9.40 35.98
N GLU A 498 4.81 -10.05 34.94
CA GLU A 498 4.67 -11.48 34.66
C GLU A 498 6.01 -12.24 34.73
N PRO A 499 6.74 -12.21 35.88
CA PRO A 499 8.03 -12.86 35.99
C PRO A 499 7.90 -14.38 36.09
N LEU A 500 8.73 -15.11 35.34
CA LEU A 500 8.79 -16.57 35.37
C LEU A 500 9.08 -17.10 36.77
N SER A 501 9.89 -16.39 37.57
CA SER A 501 10.28 -16.82 38.92
C SER A 501 9.10 -17.06 39.87
N LEU A 502 7.97 -16.39 39.63
CA LEU A 502 6.78 -16.51 40.46
C LEU A 502 5.70 -17.41 39.83
N THR A 503 5.79 -17.72 38.54
CA THR A 503 4.84 -18.57 37.81
C THR A 503 4.74 -19.98 38.40
N PRO A 504 5.82 -20.73 38.72
CA PRO A 504 5.73 -22.05 39.32
C PRO A 504 5.03 -22.08 40.69
N THR A 505 5.05 -20.96 41.42
CA THR A 505 4.39 -20.86 42.73
C THR A 505 2.89 -20.67 42.58
N ALA A 506 2.47 -19.83 41.62
CA ALA A 506 1.06 -19.58 41.34
C ALA A 506 0.40 -20.70 40.53
N PHE A 507 1.16 -21.33 39.62
CA PHE A 507 0.71 -22.38 38.71
C PHE A 507 1.67 -23.58 38.76
N PRO A 508 1.66 -24.37 39.84
CA PRO A 508 2.58 -25.50 40.01
C PRO A 508 2.44 -26.52 38.88
N GLN A 509 3.58 -27.03 38.40
CA GLN A 509 3.66 -28.07 37.34
C GLN A 509 3.01 -27.67 36.00
N GLN A 510 2.93 -26.37 35.68
CA GLN A 510 2.37 -25.92 34.40
C GLN A 510 3.41 -25.25 33.49
N VAL A 511 4.62 -24.99 34.01
CA VAL A 511 5.71 -24.33 33.30
C VAL A 511 7.01 -25.11 33.50
N CYS A 512 7.81 -25.23 32.45
CA CYS A 512 9.12 -25.86 32.54
C CYS A 512 10.13 -24.93 33.24
N ALA A 513 11.15 -25.52 33.87
CA ALA A 513 12.19 -24.77 34.57
C ALA A 513 13.11 -23.96 33.63
N GLN A 514 13.23 -24.37 32.36
CA GLN A 514 14.03 -23.67 31.35
C GLN A 514 13.25 -23.54 30.04
N PRO A 515 12.37 -22.54 29.93
CA PRO A 515 11.74 -22.20 28.67
C PRO A 515 12.77 -21.83 27.60
N ILE A 516 12.48 -22.20 26.35
CA ILE A 516 13.34 -21.89 25.19
C ILE A 516 12.83 -20.69 24.40
N ALA A 517 11.54 -20.36 24.52
CA ALA A 517 10.93 -19.18 23.94
C ALA A 517 9.77 -18.68 24.81
N ILE A 518 9.40 -17.42 24.63
CA ILE A 518 8.30 -16.75 25.32
C ILE A 518 7.41 -16.06 24.30
N GLU A 519 6.11 -16.08 24.54
CA GLU A 519 5.12 -15.32 23.78
C GLU A 519 4.30 -14.48 24.74
N VAL A 520 4.10 -13.22 24.37
CA VAL A 520 3.36 -12.25 25.17
C VAL A 520 2.30 -11.61 24.30
N SER A 521 1.10 -11.46 24.86
CA SER A 521 -0.04 -10.85 24.19
C SER A 521 -0.85 -10.07 25.20
N THR A 522 -1.55 -9.03 24.76
CA THR A 522 -2.56 -8.41 25.60
C THR A 522 -3.64 -9.42 25.98
N ILE A 523 -4.38 -9.18 27.06
CA ILE A 523 -5.48 -10.05 27.47
C ILE A 523 -6.51 -10.25 26.34
N THR A 524 -6.72 -9.21 25.52
CA THR A 524 -7.60 -9.19 24.34
C THR A 524 -7.05 -9.91 23.11
N GLY A 525 -5.78 -10.35 23.12
CA GLY A 525 -5.17 -11.15 22.05
C GLY A 525 -4.32 -10.38 21.04
N THR A 526 -3.91 -9.14 21.35
CA THR A 526 -2.98 -8.38 20.50
C THR A 526 -1.54 -8.81 20.80
N PRO A 527 -0.69 -9.14 19.81
CA PRO A 527 0.73 -9.43 20.05
C PRO A 527 1.45 -8.27 20.74
N VAL A 528 2.49 -8.57 21.52
CA VAL A 528 3.18 -7.56 22.37
C VAL A 528 3.94 -6.48 21.58
N LEU A 529 4.68 -6.84 20.52
CA LEU A 529 5.60 -5.90 19.87
C LEU A 529 4.91 -4.71 19.18
N PRO A 530 3.74 -4.86 18.53
CA PRO A 530 3.02 -3.73 17.92
C PRO A 530 2.36 -2.75 18.92
N THR A 531 2.38 -3.03 20.23
CA THR A 531 1.63 -2.21 21.21
C THR A 531 2.26 -0.84 21.47
N GLY A 532 3.54 -0.66 21.18
CA GLY A 532 4.27 0.58 21.44
C GLY A 532 4.65 0.81 22.90
N ASN A 533 4.32 -0.10 23.82
CA ASN A 533 4.82 -0.06 25.19
C ASN A 533 6.32 -0.42 25.24
N HIS A 534 7.05 0.14 26.20
CA HIS A 534 8.45 -0.15 26.46
C HIS A 534 8.60 -1.24 27.54
N PHE A 535 9.28 -2.34 27.21
CA PHE A 535 9.40 -3.50 28.10
C PHE A 535 10.76 -3.53 28.79
N GLN A 536 10.76 -3.56 30.12
CA GLN A 536 12.00 -3.70 30.90
C GLN A 536 12.51 -5.13 30.84
N THR A 537 11.59 -6.09 30.92
CA THR A 537 11.88 -7.52 30.82
C THR A 537 11.01 -8.14 29.74
N PHE A 538 11.62 -8.84 28.79
CA PHE A 538 10.95 -9.69 27.82
C PHE A 538 11.90 -10.82 27.44
N ASP A 539 11.94 -11.87 28.25
CA ASP A 539 12.95 -12.93 28.17
C ASP A 539 12.38 -14.27 28.67
N PRO A 540 12.55 -15.40 27.97
CA PRO A 540 11.99 -16.68 28.40
C PRO A 540 12.47 -17.20 29.76
N LEU A 541 13.64 -16.78 30.24
CA LEU A 541 14.22 -17.21 31.51
C LEU A 541 13.88 -16.26 32.67
N LEU A 542 13.38 -15.05 32.37
CA LEU A 542 13.02 -14.04 33.38
C LEU A 542 11.51 -13.79 33.44
N GLY A 543 10.83 -13.85 32.29
CA GLY A 543 9.42 -13.55 32.10
C GLY A 543 9.18 -12.25 31.33
N PHE A 544 8.19 -11.48 31.74
CA PHE A 544 7.81 -10.21 31.12
C PHE A 544 7.51 -9.15 32.17
N GLU A 545 7.94 -7.91 31.93
CA GLU A 545 7.67 -6.76 32.81
C GLU A 545 7.50 -5.49 31.97
N CYS A 546 6.32 -4.88 32.10
CA CYS A 546 6.04 -3.53 31.65
C CYS A 546 5.92 -2.62 32.88
N VAL A 547 6.61 -1.49 32.90
CA VAL A 547 6.59 -0.55 34.03
C VAL A 547 6.00 0.78 33.59
N ASN A 548 4.97 1.27 34.29
CA ASN A 548 4.23 2.49 33.96
C ASN A 548 5.13 3.73 33.86
N ASP A 549 6.12 3.85 34.77
CA ASP A 549 7.05 4.98 34.80
C ASP A 549 7.90 5.12 33.52
N PHE A 550 8.06 4.05 32.73
CA PHE A 550 8.82 4.06 31.48
C PHE A 550 7.95 4.16 30.21
N GLN A 551 6.65 4.39 30.35
CA GLN A 551 5.71 4.47 29.20
C GLN A 551 5.47 5.90 28.69
N ASN A 552 6.32 6.87 29.02
CA ASN A 552 6.19 8.28 28.57
C ASN A 552 4.80 8.89 28.79
N GLY A 553 4.18 8.63 29.95
CA GLY A 553 2.85 9.14 30.33
C GLY A 553 1.68 8.24 29.92
N TRP A 554 1.92 7.16 29.18
CA TRP A 554 0.96 6.09 29.00
C TRP A 554 0.97 5.13 30.18
N THR A 555 0.06 4.16 30.17
CA THR A 555 0.05 3.04 31.12
C THR A 555 0.32 1.76 30.36
N CYS A 556 0.89 0.77 31.03
CA CYS A 556 1.02 -0.58 30.52
C CYS A 556 -0.36 -1.12 30.17
N LEU A 557 -0.45 -1.84 29.05
CA LEU A 557 -1.60 -2.69 28.79
C LEU A 557 -1.57 -3.91 29.72
N ASP A 558 -2.67 -4.62 29.77
CA ASP A 558 -2.83 -5.87 30.51
C ASP A 558 -2.36 -7.03 29.64
N TYR A 559 -1.27 -7.70 30.04
CA TYR A 559 -0.59 -8.74 29.28
C TYR A 559 -0.69 -10.11 29.94
N LYS A 560 -0.62 -11.12 29.09
CA LYS A 560 -0.50 -12.52 29.47
C LYS A 560 0.70 -13.13 28.77
N VAL A 561 1.35 -14.07 29.44
CA VAL A 561 2.56 -14.75 28.95
C VAL A 561 2.33 -16.24 28.78
N ARG A 562 2.98 -16.85 27.79
CA ARG A 562 3.12 -18.30 27.73
C ARG A 562 4.52 -18.68 27.25
N TYR A 563 4.95 -19.86 27.61
CA TYR A 563 6.32 -20.30 27.43
C TYR A 563 6.35 -21.51 26.50
N LYS A 564 7.37 -21.55 25.64
CA LYS A 564 7.70 -22.75 24.88
C LYS A 564 8.71 -23.57 25.68
N CYS A 565 8.40 -24.84 25.84
CA CYS A 565 9.30 -25.82 26.42
C CYS A 565 9.79 -26.80 25.35
N PHE A 566 10.84 -27.55 25.66
CA PHE A 566 11.12 -28.76 24.88
C PHE A 566 9.92 -29.71 24.93
N CYS A 567 9.64 -30.34 23.80
CA CYS A 567 8.59 -31.34 23.72
C CYS A 567 9.02 -32.64 24.39
N LYS A 568 8.09 -33.30 25.08
CA LYS A 568 8.34 -34.64 25.60
C LYS A 568 8.41 -35.65 24.45
N ILE A 569 9.48 -36.45 24.42
CA ILE A 569 9.59 -37.60 23.53
C ILE A 569 9.02 -38.83 24.25
N VAL A 570 8.05 -39.52 23.65
CA VAL A 570 7.50 -40.79 24.14
C VAL A 570 7.68 -41.84 23.05
N GLY A 571 8.69 -42.70 23.19
CA GLY A 571 9.03 -43.70 22.16
C GLY A 571 9.47 -43.05 20.84
N PRO A 572 9.00 -43.53 19.66
CA PRO A 572 9.31 -42.89 18.37
C PRO A 572 8.45 -41.64 18.07
N THR A 573 7.55 -41.25 18.98
CA THR A 573 6.61 -40.13 18.79
C THR A 573 6.90 -38.96 19.72
N ILE A 574 6.83 -37.74 19.20
CA ILE A 574 6.86 -36.50 19.99
C ILE A 574 5.44 -36.24 20.50
N GLU A 575 5.21 -36.24 21.81
CA GLU A 575 3.96 -35.72 22.36
C GLU A 575 4.00 -34.18 22.34
N SER A 576 2.89 -33.54 21.95
CA SER A 576 2.73 -32.08 21.95
C SER A 576 2.54 -31.49 23.35
N ARG A 577 3.08 -32.14 24.39
CA ARG A 577 3.04 -31.65 25.77
C ARG A 577 4.42 -31.10 26.16
N PRO A 578 4.48 -29.98 26.90
CA PRO A 578 5.72 -29.51 27.52
C PRO A 578 6.38 -30.64 28.30
N PHE A 579 7.70 -30.82 28.14
CA PHE A 579 8.46 -31.64 29.06
C PHE A 579 8.63 -30.87 30.37
N GLU A 580 7.91 -31.29 31.41
CA GLU A 580 8.06 -30.77 32.77
C GLU A 580 9.41 -31.24 33.34
N LEU A 581 10.48 -30.50 33.05
CA LEU A 581 11.74 -30.62 33.79
C LEU A 581 11.50 -30.11 35.21
N THR A 582 11.12 -30.99 36.14
CA THR A 582 11.08 -30.64 37.56
C THR A 582 12.46 -30.70 38.21
N ASN A 583 13.50 -31.22 37.53
CA ASN A 583 14.82 -31.40 38.10
C ASN A 583 15.98 -31.26 37.07
N LEU A 584 17.08 -30.64 37.50
CA LEU A 584 18.29 -30.38 36.69
C LEU A 584 19.02 -31.65 36.21
N THR A 585 18.75 -32.82 36.80
CA THR A 585 19.47 -34.07 36.50
C THR A 585 19.00 -34.80 35.24
N ASP A 586 17.89 -34.38 34.61
CA ASP A 586 17.34 -35.06 33.42
C ASP A 586 17.94 -34.56 32.10
N PHE A 587 18.88 -33.60 32.14
CA PHE A 587 19.60 -33.10 30.96
C PHE A 587 20.40 -34.18 30.20
N LEU A 588 20.71 -35.31 30.83
CA LEU A 588 21.55 -36.35 30.23
C LEU A 588 20.83 -37.28 29.24
N ASN A 589 19.51 -37.12 29.00
CA ASN A 589 18.75 -38.04 28.13
C ASN A 589 17.94 -37.38 27.00
N VAL A 590 18.24 -36.11 26.65
CA VAL A 590 17.63 -35.46 25.47
C VAL A 590 18.71 -35.31 24.40
N GLY A 591 18.63 -36.15 23.36
CA GLY A 591 19.55 -36.17 22.21
C GLY A 591 18.80 -35.97 20.91
#